data_AF-A0A2H9PPE5-F1
#
_entry.id   AF-A0A2H9PPE5-F1
#
_cell.length_a   1.000
_cell.length_b   1.000
_cell.length_c   1.000
_cell.angle_alpha   90.00
_cell.angle_beta   90.00
_cell.angle_gamma   90.00
#
_symmetry.space_group_name_H-M   'P 1'
#
loop_
_entity.id
_entity.type
_entity.pdbx_description
1 polymer ?
#
loop_
_entity_poly.entity_id
_entity_poly.type
_entity_poly.pdbx_seq_one_letter_code
_entity_poly.pdbx_strand_id
1 'polypeptide(L)'
;MDVERIQKVNNLALDLMRQGLAADREEAVAKAETIFRNRDVDDYAQIRQRMEEVPTIDNPHPAGMNNLSQDQIKDILEKNTAFVIKKFKEFQDKIESLEKDITNLKNRPYATGPARDINTGELKTQSQPAQSQVTQGAAQKQDGSHPRSGNYVDSDVSIEKFFYMGHK
;
A
#
# COMPACT_ATOMS: atom_id res chain seq x y z
N MET A 1 -21.33 -6.41 -16.87
CA MET A 1 -19.99 -6.59 -17.48
C MET A 1 -20.18 -7.52 -18.65
N ASP A 2 -19.96 -7.02 -19.86
CA ASP A 2 -20.14 -7.83 -21.07
C ASP A 2 -19.08 -8.91 -21.16
N VAL A 3 -19.44 -10.05 -21.74
CA VAL A 3 -18.56 -11.21 -21.86
C VAL A 3 -17.27 -10.85 -22.61
N GLU A 4 -17.36 -10.00 -23.62
CA GLU A 4 -16.19 -9.49 -24.35
C GLU A 4 -15.27 -8.63 -23.49
N ARG A 5 -15.85 -7.80 -22.60
CA ARG A 5 -15.08 -6.95 -21.69
C ARG A 5 -14.31 -7.79 -20.68
N ILE A 6 -14.94 -8.84 -20.15
CA ILE A 6 -14.30 -9.79 -19.24
C ILE A 6 -13.14 -10.52 -19.94
N GLN A 7 -13.33 -10.97 -21.18
CA GLN A 7 -12.26 -11.60 -21.96
C GLN A 7 -11.07 -10.66 -22.19
N LYS A 8 -11.34 -9.40 -22.54
CA LYS A 8 -10.29 -8.38 -22.74
C LYS A 8 -9.54 -8.06 -21.45
N VAL A 9 -10.25 -7.94 -20.32
CA VAL A 9 -9.64 -7.75 -18.99
C VAL A 9 -8.77 -8.96 -18.63
N ASN A 10 -9.23 -10.18 -18.89
CA ASN A 10 -8.46 -11.39 -18.62
C ASN A 10 -7.20 -11.49 -19.48
N ASN A 11 -7.28 -11.15 -20.76
CA ASN A 11 -6.10 -11.14 -21.65
C ASN A 11 -5.09 -10.08 -21.22
N LEU A 12 -5.57 -8.87 -20.90
CA LEU A 12 -4.71 -7.79 -20.41
C LEU A 12 -4.07 -8.14 -19.07
N ALA A 13 -4.81 -8.76 -18.15
CA ALA A 13 -4.27 -9.22 -16.87
C ALA A 13 -3.14 -10.25 -17.06
N LEU A 14 -3.29 -11.19 -18.00
CA LEU A 14 -2.23 -12.13 -18.34
C LEU A 14 -0.98 -11.43 -18.89
N ASP A 15 -1.16 -10.42 -19.73
CA ASP A 15 -0.04 -9.63 -20.26
C ASP A 15 0.67 -8.81 -19.17
N LEU A 16 -0.09 -8.23 -18.23
CA LEU A 16 0.45 -7.50 -17.08
C LEU A 16 1.28 -8.41 -16.17
N MET A 17 0.84 -9.66 -15.96
CA MET A 17 1.61 -10.66 -15.22
C MET A 17 2.88 -11.06 -15.97
N ARG A 18 2.79 -11.28 -17.30
CA ARG A 18 3.94 -11.64 -18.14
C ARG A 18 5.03 -10.56 -18.15
N GLN A 19 4.63 -9.30 -18.09
CA GLN A 19 5.53 -8.15 -18.04
C GLN A 19 6.06 -7.85 -16.64
N GLY A 20 5.62 -8.58 -15.61
CA GLY A 20 6.02 -8.35 -14.22
C GLY A 20 5.46 -7.04 -13.63
N LEU A 21 4.41 -6.48 -14.24
CA LEU A 21 3.73 -5.25 -13.77
C LEU A 21 2.74 -5.53 -12.63
N ALA A 22 2.39 -6.79 -12.41
CA ALA A 22 1.56 -7.25 -11.30
C ALA A 22 2.19 -8.52 -10.71
N ALA A 23 2.21 -8.61 -9.38
CA ALA A 23 2.76 -9.77 -8.67
C ALA A 23 1.79 -10.95 -8.76
N ASP A 24 0.49 -10.68 -8.62
CA ASP A 24 -0.55 -11.68 -8.51
C ASP A 24 -1.65 -11.49 -9.55
N ARG A 25 -2.40 -12.57 -9.83
CA ARG A 25 -3.51 -12.55 -10.79
C ARG A 25 -4.61 -11.58 -10.40
N GLU A 26 -4.88 -11.46 -9.11
CA GLU A 26 -5.91 -10.55 -8.58
C GLU A 26 -5.50 -9.08 -8.78
N GLU A 27 -4.23 -8.75 -8.51
CA GLU A 27 -3.68 -7.41 -8.76
C GLU A 27 -3.68 -7.07 -10.26
N ALA A 28 -3.35 -8.04 -11.11
CA ALA A 28 -3.36 -7.89 -12.56
C ALA A 28 -4.77 -7.63 -13.11
N VAL A 29 -5.77 -8.34 -12.59
CA VAL A 29 -7.18 -8.14 -12.96
C VAL A 29 -7.66 -6.77 -12.48
N ALA A 30 -7.33 -6.35 -11.26
CA ALA A 30 -7.68 -5.03 -10.75
C ALA A 30 -7.08 -3.90 -11.61
N LYS A 31 -5.80 -4.02 -11.99
CA LYS A 31 -5.13 -3.06 -12.90
C LYS A 31 -5.71 -3.09 -14.31
N ALA A 32 -6.04 -4.27 -14.83
CA ALA A 32 -6.69 -4.37 -16.13
C ALA A 32 -8.10 -3.74 -16.11
N GLU A 33 -8.87 -3.94 -15.03
CA GLU A 33 -10.18 -3.32 -14.86
C GLU A 33 -10.11 -1.80 -14.75
N THR A 34 -9.13 -1.23 -14.04
CA THR A 34 -8.98 0.24 -13.96
C THR A 34 -8.65 0.84 -15.32
N ILE A 35 -7.79 0.18 -16.11
CA ILE A 35 -7.48 0.62 -17.48
C ILE A 35 -8.73 0.58 -18.36
N PHE A 36 -9.52 -0.49 -18.30
CA PHE A 36 -10.75 -0.60 -19.09
C PHE A 36 -11.87 0.34 -18.61
N ARG A 37 -11.98 0.60 -17.31
CA ARG A 37 -12.96 1.57 -16.77
C ARG A 37 -12.62 3.00 -17.19
N ASN A 38 -11.35 3.37 -17.11
CA ASN A 38 -10.90 4.73 -17.47
C ASN A 38 -11.00 4.97 -18.98
N ARG A 39 -10.81 3.94 -19.82
CA ARG A 39 -10.91 4.04 -21.27
C ARG A 39 -12.34 4.20 -21.80
N ASP A 40 -13.33 3.64 -21.10
CA ASP A 40 -14.72 3.58 -21.60
C ASP A 40 -15.58 4.80 -21.25
N VAL A 41 -15.20 5.61 -20.24
CA VAL A 41 -16.09 6.68 -19.72
C VAL A 41 -15.58 8.10 -19.98
N ASP A 42 -14.27 8.35 -19.88
CA ASP A 42 -13.76 9.73 -19.92
C ASP A 42 -12.92 10.06 -21.18
N ASP A 43 -12.24 9.08 -21.77
CA ASP A 43 -11.34 9.33 -22.90
C ASP A 43 -12.09 9.54 -24.24
N TYR A 44 -13.15 8.77 -24.52
CA TYR A 44 -13.84 8.90 -25.81
C TYR A 44 -14.59 10.23 -25.97
N ALA A 45 -15.18 10.77 -24.91
CA ALA A 45 -15.86 12.06 -24.95
C ALA A 45 -14.87 13.21 -25.12
N GLN A 46 -13.73 13.17 -24.41
CA GLN A 46 -12.70 14.20 -24.49
C GLN A 46 -11.89 14.14 -25.80
N ILE A 47 -11.65 12.94 -26.35
CA ILE A 47 -10.99 12.76 -27.64
C ILE A 47 -11.92 13.18 -28.78
N ARG A 48 -13.21 12.86 -28.71
CA ARG A 48 -14.19 13.27 -29.74
C ARG A 48 -14.38 14.79 -29.75
N GLN A 49 -14.44 15.41 -28.58
CA GLN A 49 -14.52 16.87 -28.45
C GLN A 49 -13.26 17.57 -28.99
N ARG A 50 -12.07 16.96 -28.83
CA ARG A 50 -10.83 17.46 -29.46
C ARG A 50 -10.72 17.17 -30.96
N MET A 51 -11.38 16.14 -31.48
CA MET A 51 -11.43 15.84 -32.92
C MET A 51 -12.46 16.69 -33.67
N GLU A 52 -13.54 17.12 -33.01
CA GLU A 52 -14.62 17.90 -33.62
C GLU A 52 -14.26 19.40 -33.79
N GLU A 53 -13.23 19.89 -33.09
CA GLU A 53 -12.67 21.25 -33.27
C GLU A 53 -11.61 21.35 -34.39
N VAL A 54 -11.29 20.26 -35.10
CA VAL A 54 -10.38 20.32 -36.24
C VAL A 54 -11.20 20.47 -37.53
N PRO A 55 -11.07 21.59 -38.28
CA PRO A 55 -11.78 21.72 -39.55
C PRO A 55 -11.30 20.63 -40.51
N THR A 56 -12.24 19.84 -41.00
CA THR A 56 -12.04 18.86 -42.08
C THR A 56 -11.63 19.59 -43.34
N ILE A 57 -10.34 19.61 -43.66
CA ILE A 57 -9.82 19.99 -44.97
C ILE A 57 -9.49 18.70 -45.72
N ASP A 58 -10.23 18.47 -46.79
CA ASP A 58 -9.99 17.45 -47.80
C ASP A 58 -8.59 17.60 -48.44
N ASN A 59 -7.84 16.48 -48.50
CA ASN A 59 -6.67 16.21 -49.36
C ASN A 59 -5.36 17.01 -49.14
N PRO A 60 -4.22 16.54 -49.67
CA PRO A 60 -3.37 15.47 -49.17
C PRO A 60 -2.00 16.02 -48.68
N HIS A 61 -1.44 15.45 -47.61
CA HIS A 61 -0.05 15.61 -47.11
C HIS A 61 0.69 16.96 -47.35
N PRO A 62 1.06 17.66 -46.26
CA PRO A 62 2.35 18.32 -46.19
C PRO A 62 3.19 17.66 -45.10
N ALA A 63 4.28 17.04 -45.53
CA ALA A 63 5.43 16.82 -44.69
C ALA A 63 5.94 18.18 -44.19
N GLY A 64 5.97 18.40 -42.88
CA GLY A 64 6.73 19.49 -42.27
C GLY A 64 5.98 20.34 -41.27
N MET A 65 5.74 19.82 -40.05
CA MET A 65 5.53 20.67 -38.86
C MET A 65 5.97 20.02 -37.52
N ASN A 66 6.90 19.06 -37.53
CA ASN A 66 7.53 18.55 -36.30
C ASN A 66 9.05 18.79 -36.26
N ASN A 67 9.55 19.81 -36.96
CA ASN A 67 10.95 20.21 -36.86
C ASN A 67 11.11 21.16 -35.66
N LEU A 68 11.09 20.65 -34.43
CA LEU A 68 11.73 21.37 -33.33
C LEU A 68 13.19 21.59 -33.76
N SER A 69 13.67 22.82 -33.69
CA SER A 69 15.08 23.08 -34.00
C SER A 69 15.95 22.30 -33.02
N GLN A 70 17.13 21.87 -33.47
CA GLN A 70 18.07 21.13 -32.63
C GLN A 70 18.39 21.88 -31.32
N ASP A 71 18.37 23.21 -31.37
CA ASP A 71 18.54 24.08 -30.21
C ASP A 71 17.36 24.01 -29.22
N GLN A 72 16.12 23.93 -29.72
CA GLN A 72 14.95 23.74 -28.87
C GLN A 72 14.93 22.36 -28.21
N ILE A 73 15.37 21.32 -28.91
CA ILE A 73 15.52 19.97 -28.34
C ILE A 73 16.56 19.99 -27.23
N LYS A 74 17.70 20.67 -27.44
CA LYS A 74 18.74 20.83 -26.43
C LYS A 74 18.24 21.57 -25.20
N ASP A 75 17.51 22.68 -25.38
CA ASP A 75 16.93 23.45 -24.28
C ASP A 75 15.88 22.65 -23.49
N ILE A 76 15.04 21.86 -24.16
CA ILE A 76 14.09 20.95 -23.49
C ILE A 76 14.82 19.88 -22.68
N LEU A 77 15.87 19.28 -23.26
CA LEU A 77 16.67 18.27 -22.56
C LEU A 77 17.37 18.89 -21.34
N GLU A 78 17.97 20.07 -21.48
CA GLU A 78 18.64 20.76 -20.38
C GLU A 78 17.66 21.09 -19.24
N LYS A 79 16.47 21.61 -19.57
CA LYS A 79 15.39 21.86 -18.59
C LYS A 79 14.93 20.58 -17.90
N ASN A 80 14.75 19.50 -18.66
CA ASN A 80 14.37 18.20 -18.08
C ASN A 80 15.47 17.65 -17.17
N THR A 81 16.73 17.71 -17.59
CA THR A 81 17.86 17.28 -16.76
C THR A 81 17.97 18.11 -15.50
N ALA A 82 17.85 19.45 -15.59
CA ALA A 82 17.86 20.33 -14.43
C ALA A 82 16.70 20.03 -13.46
N PHE A 83 15.51 19.77 -14.00
CA PHE A 83 14.35 19.38 -13.20
C PHE A 83 14.59 18.06 -12.46
N VAL A 84 15.12 17.05 -13.16
CA VAL A 84 15.44 15.75 -12.58
C VAL A 84 16.51 15.90 -11.49
N ILE A 85 17.60 16.63 -11.74
CA ILE A 85 18.64 16.90 -10.74
C ILE A 85 18.05 17.59 -9.51
N LYS A 86 17.18 18.59 -9.71
CA LYS A 86 16.49 19.27 -8.61
C LYS A 86 15.64 18.30 -7.79
N LYS A 87 14.89 17.41 -8.44
CA LYS A 87 14.07 16.40 -7.76
C LYS A 87 14.92 15.38 -7.01
N PHE A 88 16.06 14.97 -7.57
CA PHE A 88 17.02 14.12 -6.87
C PHE A 88 17.58 14.80 -5.62
N LYS A 89 17.90 16.10 -5.70
CA LYS A 89 18.37 16.86 -4.54
C LYS A 89 17.29 16.99 -3.45
N GLU A 90 16.07 17.35 -3.83
CA GLU A 90 14.93 17.39 -2.90
C GLU A 90 14.67 16.03 -2.24
N PHE A 91 14.92 14.93 -2.95
CA PHE A 91 14.79 13.58 -2.42
C PHE A 91 15.94 13.22 -1.47
N GLN A 92 17.18 13.58 -1.82
CA GLN A 92 18.35 13.40 -0.97
C GLN A 92 18.20 14.15 0.36
N ASP A 93 17.74 15.41 0.31
CA ASP A 93 17.51 16.22 1.51
C ASP A 93 16.44 15.58 2.43
N LYS A 94 15.40 14.97 1.85
CA LYS A 94 14.38 14.24 2.61
C LYS A 94 14.92 12.95 3.24
N ILE A 95 15.76 12.21 2.52
CA ILE A 95 16.42 11.01 3.07
C ILE A 95 17.30 11.41 4.25
N GLU A 96 18.13 12.44 4.10
CA GLU A 96 19.01 12.92 5.17
C GLU A 96 18.20 13.36 6.41
N SER A 97 17.07 14.05 6.20
CA SER A 97 16.15 14.39 7.30
C SER A 97 15.59 13.15 8.00
N LEU A 98 15.16 12.14 7.24
CA LEU A 98 14.63 10.89 7.81
C LEU A 98 15.71 10.10 8.56
N GLU A 99 16.93 10.03 8.03
CA GLU A 99 18.06 9.39 8.70
C GLU A 99 18.40 10.09 10.02
N LYS A 100 18.35 11.43 10.04
CA LYS A 100 18.51 12.22 11.25
C LYS A 100 17.40 11.93 12.26
N ASP A 101 16.15 11.83 11.84
CA ASP A 101 15.03 11.51 12.72
C ASP A 101 15.13 10.09 13.28
N ILE A 102 15.51 9.10 12.47
CA ILE A 102 15.77 7.73 12.93
C ILE A 102 16.90 7.72 13.96
N THR A 103 17.97 8.48 13.71
CA THR A 103 19.10 8.60 14.64
C THR A 103 18.65 9.25 15.94
N ASN A 104 17.80 10.30 15.87
CA ASN A 104 17.22 10.94 17.05
C ASN A 104 16.31 10.00 17.84
N LEU A 105 15.49 9.18 17.17
CA LEU A 105 14.65 8.18 17.83
C LEU A 105 15.50 7.08 18.48
N LYS A 106 16.53 6.60 17.77
CA LYS A 106 17.44 5.57 18.29
C LYS A 106 18.28 6.08 19.46
N ASN A 107 18.66 7.35 19.43
CA ASN A 107 19.44 8.01 20.47
C ASN A 107 18.57 8.62 21.57
N ARG A 108 17.24 8.58 21.45
CA ARG A 108 16.35 8.87 22.56
C ARG A 108 16.45 7.65 23.49
N PRO A 109 17.17 7.73 24.62
CA PRO A 109 17.15 6.63 25.57
C PRO A 109 15.68 6.42 25.91
N TYR A 110 15.22 5.16 25.81
CA TYR A 110 13.95 4.77 26.40
C TYR A 110 13.95 5.37 27.81
N ALA A 111 13.10 6.36 28.04
CA ALA A 111 12.76 6.77 29.38
C ALA A 111 11.94 5.62 29.97
N THR A 112 12.63 4.54 30.32
CA THR A 112 12.27 3.70 31.44
C THR A 112 12.13 4.66 32.61
N GLY A 113 10.89 5.01 32.91
CA GLY A 113 10.55 5.69 34.15
C GLY A 113 11.11 4.89 35.33
N PRO A 114 11.41 5.55 36.46
CA PRO A 114 12.09 4.93 37.58
C PRO A 114 11.26 3.77 38.13
N ALA A 115 11.97 2.68 38.43
CA ALA A 115 11.53 1.60 39.29
C ALA A 115 10.84 2.16 40.54
N ARG A 116 9.59 1.77 40.77
CA ARG A 116 9.02 1.77 42.11
C ARG A 116 9.33 0.42 42.73
N ASP A 117 10.43 0.40 43.47
CA ASP A 117 10.71 -0.58 44.50
C ASP A 117 9.70 -0.50 45.64
N ILE A 118 9.67 -1.59 46.42
CA ILE A 118 9.09 -1.76 47.77
C ILE A 118 7.64 -2.27 47.79
N ASN A 119 7.49 -3.60 47.78
CA ASN A 119 6.94 -4.22 48.99
C ASN A 119 7.67 -5.54 49.32
N THR A 120 8.25 -5.54 50.50
CA THR A 120 8.99 -6.59 51.19
C THR A 120 8.17 -7.87 51.39
N GLY A 121 8.80 -9.01 51.15
CA GLY A 121 8.29 -10.33 51.53
C GLY A 121 9.32 -11.41 51.26
N GLU A 122 10.36 -11.47 52.11
CA GLU A 122 11.19 -12.68 52.24
C GLU A 122 10.31 -13.85 52.70
N LEU A 123 10.37 -14.99 52.00
CA LEU A 123 10.80 -16.28 52.57
C LEU A 123 10.74 -17.41 51.52
N LYS A 124 11.93 -17.98 51.32
CA LYS A 124 12.33 -19.34 50.91
C LYS A 124 11.27 -20.38 50.47
N THR A 125 11.77 -21.21 49.54
CA THR A 125 11.66 -22.69 49.40
C THR A 125 10.77 -23.27 48.28
N GLN A 126 11.46 -23.98 47.37
CA GLN A 126 11.11 -25.26 46.71
C GLN A 126 9.93 -25.39 45.72
N SER A 127 10.33 -25.65 44.47
CA SER A 127 9.88 -26.73 43.56
C SER A 127 8.38 -26.97 43.24
N GLN A 128 8.12 -26.80 41.94
CA GLN A 128 7.14 -27.48 41.06
C GLN A 128 5.63 -27.13 41.13
N PRO A 129 4.91 -27.27 40.00
CA PRO A 129 3.64 -26.59 39.75
C PRO A 129 2.42 -27.49 39.97
N ALA A 130 1.36 -26.93 40.55
CA ALA A 130 0.00 -27.47 40.42
C ALA A 130 -1.05 -26.38 40.68
N GLN A 131 -1.76 -26.05 39.61
CA GLN A 131 -3.21 -25.77 39.46
C GLN A 131 -4.04 -25.18 40.64
N SER A 132 -4.68 -24.05 40.28
CA SER A 132 -6.11 -23.72 40.47
C SER A 132 -6.62 -23.32 41.86
N GLN A 133 -7.03 -22.04 42.03
CA GLN A 133 -8.44 -21.59 42.10
C GLN A 133 -8.60 -20.15 42.63
N VAL A 134 -9.24 -19.32 41.79
CA VAL A 134 -10.22 -18.24 41.99
C VAL A 134 -10.47 -17.65 43.40
N THR A 135 -10.39 -16.32 43.54
CA THR A 135 -11.54 -15.47 43.98
C THR A 135 -11.34 -13.98 43.64
N GLN A 136 -12.46 -13.28 43.53
CA GLN A 136 -12.72 -12.04 42.80
C GLN A 136 -12.36 -10.74 43.55
N GLY A 137 -12.22 -9.64 42.79
CA GLY A 137 -12.72 -8.33 43.23
C GLY A 137 -12.04 -7.11 42.63
N ALA A 138 -12.59 -6.55 41.54
CA ALA A 138 -13.01 -5.14 41.43
C ALA A 138 -13.34 -4.79 39.98
N ALA A 139 -14.61 -4.46 39.76
CA ALA A 139 -15.13 -3.95 38.51
C ALA A 139 -14.62 -2.54 38.21
N GLN A 140 -14.13 -2.31 36.99
CA GLN A 140 -14.27 -1.01 36.33
C GLN A 140 -14.78 -1.23 34.91
N LYS A 141 -16.03 -0.81 34.71
CA LYS A 141 -16.63 -0.57 33.40
C LYS A 141 -15.83 0.55 32.72
N GLN A 142 -15.31 0.29 31.54
CA GLN A 142 -15.05 1.35 30.57
C GLN A 142 -15.66 0.93 29.24
N ASP A 143 -16.75 1.61 28.89
CA ASP A 143 -17.33 1.66 27.56
C ASP A 143 -16.26 2.07 26.55
N GLY A 144 -15.95 1.17 25.64
CA GLY A 144 -14.98 1.38 24.58
C GLY A 144 -14.95 0.16 23.68
N SER A 145 -16.01 -0.04 22.90
CA SER A 145 -16.15 -1.13 21.93
C SER A 145 -15.11 -0.98 20.82
N HIS A 146 -13.88 -1.47 21.06
CA HIS A 146 -12.92 -1.73 19.99
C HIS A 146 -13.04 -3.22 19.65
N PRO A 147 -13.15 -3.63 18.36
CA PRO A 147 -13.27 -5.03 17.95
C PRO A 147 -12.03 -5.90 18.27
N ARG A 148 -11.02 -5.35 18.96
CA ARG A 148 -9.81 -6.04 19.43
C ARG A 148 -9.67 -6.02 20.96
N SER A 149 -10.51 -5.30 21.69
CA SER A 149 -10.45 -5.18 23.15
C SER A 149 -11.84 -5.35 23.78
N GLY A 150 -12.51 -6.44 23.43
CA GLY A 150 -13.65 -6.95 24.19
C GLY A 150 -13.16 -7.78 25.38
N ASN A 151 -13.99 -7.87 26.42
CA ASN A 151 -13.79 -8.78 27.55
C ASN A 151 -14.08 -10.22 27.12
N TYR A 152 -13.21 -10.81 26.29
CA TYR A 152 -13.34 -12.21 25.89
C TYR A 152 -13.05 -13.10 27.09
N VAL A 153 -13.96 -14.05 27.34
CA VAL A 153 -13.69 -15.14 28.27
C VAL A 153 -12.93 -16.24 27.50
N ASP A 154 -12.07 -17.02 28.15
CA ASP A 154 -11.30 -18.09 27.47
C ASP A 154 -12.19 -19.10 26.71
N SER A 155 -13.47 -19.21 27.08
CA SER A 155 -14.47 -20.00 26.35
C SER A 155 -14.91 -19.41 25.01
N ASP A 156 -14.71 -18.10 24.80
CA ASP A 156 -15.16 -17.39 23.59
C ASP A 156 -14.17 -17.54 22.42
N VAL A 157 -12.94 -17.96 22.70
CA VAL A 157 -11.86 -18.10 21.70
C VAL A 157 -11.31 -19.53 21.72
N SER A 158 -12.16 -20.51 21.41
CA SER A 158 -11.71 -21.87 21.13
C SER A 158 -11.40 -22.03 19.64
N ILE A 159 -10.11 -22.17 19.31
CA ILE A 159 -9.66 -22.51 17.95
C ILE A 159 -9.42 -24.02 17.92
N GLU A 160 -10.42 -24.80 17.51
CA GLU A 160 -10.26 -26.23 17.27
C GLU A 160 -9.58 -26.45 15.90
N LYS A 161 -8.41 -27.08 15.94
CA LYS A 161 -7.62 -27.38 14.75
C LYS A 161 -7.95 -28.78 14.24
N PHE A 162 -8.77 -28.86 13.20
CA PHE A 162 -9.06 -30.14 12.53
C PHE A 162 -7.91 -30.51 11.58
N PHE A 163 -7.35 -31.69 11.77
CA PHE A 163 -6.45 -32.31 10.80
C PHE A 163 -7.23 -33.37 10.02
N TYR A 164 -7.54 -33.08 8.75
CA TYR A 164 -8.06 -34.09 7.84
C TYR A 164 -6.90 -34.98 7.39
N MET A 165 -6.70 -36.12 8.06
CA MET A 165 -6.00 -37.24 7.45
C MET A 165 -6.98 -37.94 6.52
N GLY A 166 -6.84 -37.70 5.21
CA GLY A 166 -7.56 -38.46 4.20
C GLY A 166 -7.18 -39.94 4.29
N HIS A 167 -8.17 -40.81 4.52
CA HIS A 167 -8.01 -42.24 4.33
C HIS A 167 -7.76 -42.52 2.84
N LYS A 168 -6.67 -43.21 2.54
CA LYS A 168 -6.41 -43.84 1.24
C LYS A 168 -7.10 -45.20 1.16
#